data_AF-A0A2P4YNM4-F1
#
_entry.id   AF-A0A2P4YNM4-F1
#
_cell.length_a   1.000
_cell.length_b   1.000
_cell.length_c   1.000
_cell.angle_alpha   90.00
_cell.angle_beta   90.00
_cell.angle_gamma   90.00
#
_symmetry.space_group_name_H-M   'P 1'
#
loop_
_entity.id
_entity.type
_entity.pdbx_description
1 polymer ?
#
loop_
_entity_poly.entity_id
_entity_poly.type
_entity_poly.pdbx_seq_one_letter_code
_entity_poly.pdbx_strand_id
1 'polypeptide(L)'
;MARTPPTLGQLKGRTRISGTGKPLKKFKRVAISYAYKLSVVEFYDAVVSKDKMHLTVKHFYPELLPTQIPSKKRQIYNWLDQRELLVEKCEIGCGSHCNDRSLDYIPVNGTMVRMQAEESYP
;
A
#
# COMPACT_ATOMS: atom_id res chain seq x y z
N MET A 1 19.87 43.69 53.53
CA MET A 1 19.06 43.43 52.33
C MET A 1 19.70 42.29 51.56
N ALA A 2 18.99 41.16 51.45
CA ALA A 2 19.51 39.91 50.89
C ALA A 2 19.14 39.77 49.41
N ARG A 3 20.10 39.33 48.58
CA ARG A 3 19.84 38.68 47.30
C ARG A 3 20.76 37.47 47.19
N THR A 4 20.19 36.29 47.39
CA THR A 4 20.84 34.99 47.21
C THR A 4 21.11 34.72 45.73
N PRO A 5 22.24 34.09 45.36
CA PRO A 5 22.52 33.70 43.99
C PRO A 5 21.65 32.50 43.56
N PRO A 6 21.31 32.39 42.26
CA PRO A 6 20.49 31.29 41.76
C PRO A 6 21.27 29.98 41.76
N THR A 7 20.63 28.94 42.31
CA THR A 7 21.12 27.57 42.42
C THR A 7 21.36 26.95 41.05
N LEU A 8 22.52 26.32 40.86
CA LEU A 8 22.83 25.45 39.71
C LEU A 8 21.89 24.23 39.72
N GLY A 9 20.73 24.39 39.08
CA GLY A 9 19.62 23.44 39.16
C GLY A 9 18.69 23.52 37.96
N GLN A 10 19.24 23.22 36.78
CA GLN A 10 18.55 22.58 35.66
C GLN A 10 17.49 23.41 34.92
N LEU A 11 17.92 23.87 33.73
CA LEU A 11 17.10 24.10 32.55
C LEU A 11 16.08 22.97 32.35
N LYS A 12 14.86 23.12 32.87
CA LYS A 12 13.79 22.13 32.66
C LYS A 12 12.94 22.53 31.46
N GLY A 13 13.57 22.51 30.29
CA GLY A 13 12.84 22.20 29.07
C GLY A 13 12.22 20.80 29.18
N ARG A 14 11.16 20.53 28.43
CA ARG A 14 10.47 19.23 28.41
C ARG A 14 11.49 18.10 28.26
N THR A 15 11.50 17.15 29.19
CA THR A 15 12.33 15.96 29.11
C THR A 15 12.11 15.29 27.75
N ARG A 16 13.15 15.22 26.92
CA ARG A 16 13.10 14.35 25.72
C ARG A 16 12.93 12.94 26.24
N ILE A 17 11.77 12.36 25.97
CA ILE A 17 11.54 10.91 26.10
C ILE A 17 12.52 10.20 25.15
N SER A 18 13.73 9.91 25.63
CA SER A 18 14.56 8.85 25.09
C SER A 18 14.02 7.53 25.64
N GLY A 19 12.81 7.20 25.21
CA GLY A 19 12.37 5.82 25.22
C GLY A 19 12.68 5.28 23.83
N THR A 20 13.19 4.05 23.75
CA THR A 20 12.97 3.21 22.57
C THR A 20 11.47 3.02 22.45
N GLY A 21 10.77 4.01 21.87
CA GLY A 21 9.35 3.95 21.60
C GLY A 21 9.06 2.69 20.80
N LYS A 22 7.89 2.09 21.03
CA LYS A 22 7.40 0.97 20.19
C LYS A 22 7.72 1.31 18.73
N PRO A 23 8.36 0.41 17.96
CA PRO A 23 8.62 0.68 16.55
C PRO A 23 7.30 1.12 15.92
N LEU A 24 7.30 2.28 15.27
CA LEU A 24 6.10 2.78 14.60
C LEU A 24 5.54 1.63 13.77
N LYS A 25 4.27 1.27 13.99
CA LYS A 25 3.59 0.22 13.22
C LYS A 25 3.58 0.67 11.77
N LYS A 26 4.55 0.20 10.99
CA LYS A 26 4.67 0.50 9.57
C LYS A 26 3.59 -0.31 8.87
N PHE A 27 2.42 0.28 8.68
CA PHE A 27 1.40 -0.28 7.79
C PHE A 27 1.92 -0.16 6.36
N LYS A 28 2.73 -1.13 5.93
CA LYS A 28 3.22 -1.20 4.56
C LYS A 28 2.05 -1.60 3.66
N ARG A 29 1.74 -0.77 2.67
CA ARG A 29 0.81 -1.14 1.61
C ARG A 29 1.60 -1.95 0.59
N VAL A 30 1.22 -3.20 0.35
CA VAL A 30 1.73 -3.94 -0.80
C VAL A 30 1.07 -3.35 -2.03
N ALA A 31 1.78 -2.46 -2.72
CA ALA A 31 1.34 -1.93 -4.00
C ALA A 31 1.51 -3.02 -5.07
N ILE A 32 0.45 -3.27 -5.82
CA ILE A 32 0.52 -4.16 -6.99
C ILE A 32 1.14 -3.35 -8.13
N SER A 33 2.21 -3.90 -8.73
CA SER A 33 2.95 -3.27 -9.82
C SER A 33 2.06 -3.07 -11.06
N TYR A 34 2.35 -2.05 -11.87
CA TYR A 34 1.60 -1.79 -13.10
C TYR A 34 1.76 -2.93 -14.10
N ALA A 35 2.97 -3.50 -14.20
CA ALA A 35 3.25 -4.66 -15.05
C ALA A 35 2.40 -5.89 -14.67
N TYR A 36 2.24 -6.15 -13.37
CA TYR A 36 1.38 -7.25 -12.93
C TYR A 36 -0.08 -7.01 -13.31
N LYS A 37 -0.60 -5.79 -13.09
CA LYS A 37 -1.98 -5.45 -13.49
C LYS A 37 -2.17 -5.64 -15.00
N LEU A 38 -1.20 -5.24 -15.81
CA LEU A 38 -1.25 -5.41 -17.26
C LEU A 38 -1.30 -6.89 -17.65
N SER A 39 -0.48 -7.75 -17.03
CA SER A 39 -0.52 -9.20 -17.27
C SER A 39 -1.88 -9.83 -16.96
N VAL A 40 -2.57 -9.34 -15.93
CA VAL A 40 -3.93 -9.80 -15.59
C VAL A 40 -4.94 -9.38 -16.65
N VAL A 41 -4.82 -8.16 -17.18
CA VAL A 41 -5.67 -7.64 -18.26
C VAL A 41 -5.43 -8.41 -19.56
N GLU A 42 -4.18 -8.65 -19.93
CA GLU A 42 -3.81 -9.42 -21.13
C GLU A 42 -4.32 -10.86 -21.06
N PHE A 43 -4.19 -11.51 -19.90
CA PHE A 43 -4.76 -12.84 -19.69
C PHE A 43 -6.29 -12.82 -19.84
N TYR A 44 -6.97 -11.82 -19.28
CA TYR A 44 -8.42 -11.69 -19.38
C TYR A 44 -8.89 -11.54 -20.83
N ASP A 45 -8.16 -10.78 -21.65
CA ASP A 45 -8.46 -10.59 -23.07
C ASP A 45 -8.18 -11.85 -23.91
N ALA A 46 -7.17 -12.64 -23.54
CA ALA A 46 -6.85 -13.90 -24.20
C ALA A 46 -7.91 -14.99 -23.98
N VAL A 47 -8.70 -14.91 -22.91
CA VAL A 47 -9.73 -15.90 -22.58
C VAL A 47 -11.06 -15.56 -23.25
N VAL A 48 -11.51 -16.42 -24.17
CA VAL A 48 -12.77 -16.24 -24.94
C VAL A 48 -14.01 -16.83 -24.24
N SER A 49 -13.84 -17.48 -23.09
CA SER A 49 -14.92 -18.14 -22.36
C SER A 49 -15.87 -17.17 -21.65
N LYS A 50 -17.14 -17.56 -21.49
CA LYS A 50 -18.15 -16.79 -20.74
C LYS A 50 -17.76 -16.54 -19.28
N ASP A 51 -17.02 -17.48 -18.67
CA ASP A 51 -16.56 -17.40 -17.28
C ASP A 51 -15.13 -16.84 -17.11
N LYS A 52 -14.65 -16.06 -18.09
CA LYS A 52 -13.28 -15.52 -18.12
C LYS A 52 -12.86 -14.80 -16.84
N MET A 53 -13.77 -14.08 -16.17
CA MET A 53 -13.47 -13.42 -14.89
C MET A 53 -13.15 -14.43 -13.78
N HIS A 54 -13.91 -15.52 -13.68
CA HIS A 54 -13.64 -16.53 -12.67
C HIS A 54 -12.32 -17.27 -12.96
N LEU A 55 -12.07 -17.59 -14.23
CA LEU A 55 -10.80 -18.19 -14.67
C LEU A 55 -9.59 -17.30 -14.37
N THR A 56 -9.72 -15.99 -14.61
CA THR A 56 -8.68 -15.00 -14.31
C THR A 56 -8.39 -14.95 -12.81
N VAL A 57 -9.43 -14.88 -11.96
CA VAL A 57 -9.23 -14.90 -10.50
C VAL A 57 -8.58 -16.21 -10.06
N LYS A 58 -9.02 -17.35 -10.60
CA LYS A 58 -8.45 -18.67 -10.25
C LYS A 58 -6.98 -18.80 -10.67
N HIS A 59 -6.61 -18.22 -11.81
CA HIS A 59 -5.23 -18.25 -12.31
C HIS A 59 -4.28 -17.41 -11.45
N PHE A 60 -4.64 -16.15 -11.17
CA PHE A 60 -3.76 -15.22 -10.46
C PHE A 60 -3.88 -15.28 -8.92
N TYR A 61 -5.00 -15.80 -8.42
CA TYR A 61 -5.29 -15.91 -7.00
C TYR A 61 -5.92 -17.28 -6.65
N PRO A 62 -5.17 -18.38 -6.77
CA PRO A 62 -5.69 -19.73 -6.55
C PRO A 62 -6.15 -19.98 -5.10
N GLU A 63 -5.51 -19.34 -4.12
CA GLU A 63 -5.75 -19.56 -2.69
C GLU A 63 -6.75 -18.55 -2.09
N LEU A 64 -7.52 -17.86 -2.92
CA LEU A 64 -8.40 -16.81 -2.45
C LEU A 64 -9.64 -17.36 -1.73
N LEU A 65 -9.91 -16.87 -0.52
CA LEU A 65 -11.12 -17.21 0.22
C LEU A 65 -12.38 -16.75 -0.54
N PRO A 66 -13.50 -17.51 -0.50
CA PRO A 66 -14.74 -17.15 -1.21
C PRO A 66 -15.26 -15.74 -0.90
N THR A 67 -15.06 -15.29 0.34
CA THR A 67 -15.44 -13.95 0.83
C THR A 67 -14.64 -12.81 0.18
N GLN A 68 -13.45 -13.11 -0.35
CA GLN A 68 -12.56 -12.13 -0.96
C GLN A 68 -12.76 -12.03 -2.48
N ILE A 69 -13.34 -13.06 -3.10
CA ILE A 69 -13.54 -13.15 -4.56
C ILE A 69 -14.28 -11.94 -5.13
N PRO A 70 -15.41 -11.46 -4.56
CA PRO A 70 -16.14 -10.31 -5.12
C PRO A 70 -15.28 -9.05 -5.17
N SER A 71 -14.47 -8.82 -4.14
CA SER A 71 -13.58 -7.65 -4.08
C SER A 71 -12.47 -7.72 -5.12
N LYS A 72 -11.94 -8.92 -5.41
CA LYS A 72 -10.93 -9.12 -6.46
C LYS A 72 -11.51 -8.97 -7.85
N LYS A 73 -12.71 -9.50 -8.11
CA LYS A 73 -13.41 -9.27 -9.38
C LYS A 73 -13.58 -7.78 -9.67
N ARG A 74 -14.07 -7.01 -8.69
CA ARG A 74 -14.20 -5.55 -8.80
C ARG A 74 -12.86 -4.87 -9.09
N GLN A 75 -11.79 -5.33 -8.44
CA GLN A 75 -10.45 -4.79 -8.65
C GLN A 75 -9.96 -5.02 -10.09
N ILE A 76 -10.19 -6.21 -10.64
CA ILE A 76 -9.83 -6.56 -12.02
C ILE A 76 -10.66 -5.74 -13.02
N TYR A 77 -11.96 -5.57 -12.80
CA TYR A 77 -12.77 -4.69 -13.66
C TYR A 77 -12.22 -3.27 -13.72
N ASN A 78 -11.88 -2.70 -12.57
CA ASN A 78 -11.26 -1.38 -12.54
C ASN A 78 -9.91 -1.32 -13.28
N TRP A 79 -9.14 -2.41 -13.34
CA TRP A 79 -7.92 -2.47 -14.15
C TRP A 79 -8.19 -2.56 -15.65
N LEU A 80 -9.26 -3.25 -16.03
CA LEU A 80 -9.71 -3.28 -17.43
C LEU A 80 -10.09 -1.87 -17.90
N ASP A 81 -10.84 -1.12 -17.08
CA ASP A 81 -11.21 0.26 -17.38
C ASP A 81 -9.99 1.20 -17.46
N GLN A 82 -8.93 0.87 -16.72
CA GLN A 82 -7.69 1.65 -16.66
C GLN A 82 -6.59 1.12 -17.59
N ARG A 83 -6.91 0.26 -18.56
CA ARG A 83 -5.91 -0.42 -19.40
C ARG A 83 -4.93 0.54 -20.06
N GLU A 84 -5.42 1.60 -20.69
CA GLU A 84 -4.57 2.59 -21.39
C GLU A 84 -3.55 3.22 -20.45
N LEU A 85 -3.99 3.58 -19.24
CA LEU A 85 -3.13 4.11 -18.18
C LEU A 85 -2.09 3.07 -17.73
N LEU A 86 -2.45 1.78 -17.67
CA LEU A 86 -1.49 0.73 -17.29
C LEU A 86 -0.37 0.58 -18.34
N VAL A 87 -0.72 0.62 -19.63
CA VAL A 87 0.24 0.55 -20.74
C VAL A 87 1.17 1.76 -20.70
N GLU A 88 0.61 2.97 -20.64
CA GLU A 88 1.36 4.22 -20.56
C GLU A 88 2.37 4.20 -19.39
N LYS A 89 1.95 3.76 -18.20
CA LYS A 89 2.84 3.66 -17.03
C LYS A 89 3.94 2.62 -17.20
N CYS A 90 3.70 1.55 -17.94
CA CYS A 90 4.74 0.57 -18.24
C CYS A 90 5.76 1.14 -19.25
N GLU A 91 5.31 1.86 -20.27
CA GLU A 91 6.17 2.51 -21.27
C GLU A 91 7.06 3.61 -20.67
N ILE A 92 6.53 4.39 -19.72
CA ILE A 92 7.29 5.44 -19.00
C ILE A 92 8.33 4.82 -18.02
N GLY A 93 8.40 3.48 -17.90
CA GLY A 93 9.32 2.80 -16.98
C GLY A 93 8.84 2.78 -15.52
N CYS A 94 7.60 3.17 -15.25
CA CYS A 94 6.97 3.10 -13.92
C CYS A 94 6.32 1.73 -13.62
N GLY A 95 6.62 0.71 -14.43
CA GLY A 95 6.02 -0.62 -14.36
C GLY A 95 6.15 -1.31 -12.99
N SER A 96 7.24 -1.04 -12.27
CA SER A 96 7.62 -1.69 -11.01
C SER A 96 7.27 -0.89 -9.74
N HIS A 97 6.55 0.23 -9.85
CA HIS A 97 6.45 1.23 -8.78
C HIS A 97 6.10 0.68 -7.37
N CYS A 98 7.13 0.53 -6.52
CA CYS A 98 7.01 0.34 -5.08
C CYS A 98 6.58 1.68 -4.47
N ASN A 99 5.41 1.77 -3.84
CA ASN A 99 5.05 2.97 -3.07
C ASN A 99 5.82 2.98 -1.74
N ASP A 100 7.13 3.18 -1.78
CA ASP A 100 7.89 3.61 -0.61
C ASP A 100 7.64 5.11 -0.44
N ARG A 101 6.49 5.45 0.16
CA ARG A 101 6.25 6.84 0.57
C ARG A 101 7.23 7.15 1.70
N SER A 102 8.31 7.87 1.39
CA SER A 102 9.03 8.67 2.38
C SER A 102 8.02 9.60 3.06
N LEU A 103 8.23 9.88 4.35
CA LEU A 103 7.25 10.47 5.27
C LEU A 103 6.79 11.90 4.94
N ASP A 104 7.16 12.48 3.80
CA ASP A 104 7.09 13.93 3.60
C ASP A 104 6.11 14.40 2.50
N TYR A 105 5.19 13.56 2.01
CA TYR A 105 4.21 14.01 1.01
C TYR A 105 2.78 13.55 1.31
N ILE A 106 1.90 14.52 1.59
CA ILE A 106 0.44 14.35 1.66
C ILE A 106 -0.08 14.31 0.22
N PRO A 107 -0.71 13.22 -0.26
CA PRO A 107 -1.47 13.26 -1.50
C PRO A 107 -2.94 13.53 -1.19
N VAL A 108 -3.41 14.63 -1.73
CA VAL A 108 -4.82 14.93 -1.94
C VAL A 108 -5.40 13.88 -2.88
N ASN A 109 -6.63 13.45 -2.59
CA ASN A 109 -7.49 12.54 -3.37
C ASN A 109 -7.35 11.05 -3.06
N GLY A 110 -8.33 10.60 -2.28
CA GLY A 110 -8.48 9.26 -1.74
C GLY A 110 -8.68 8.19 -2.81
N THR A 111 -8.02 7.06 -2.57
CA THR A 111 -8.52 5.75 -2.96
C THR A 111 -8.11 4.78 -1.86
N MET A 112 -9.08 4.41 -1.01
CA MET A 112 -8.93 3.40 0.02
C MET A 112 -8.92 2.02 -0.65
N VAL A 113 -7.82 1.27 -0.52
CA VAL A 113 -7.82 -0.17 -0.83
C VAL A 113 -7.22 -0.94 0.35
N ARG A 114 -8.05 -1.91 0.76
CA ARG A 114 -8.04 -2.90 1.85
C ARG A 114 -6.68 -3.24 2.47
N MET A 115 -6.61 -3.11 3.79
CA MET A 115 -5.53 -3.60 4.66
C MET A 115 -5.61 -5.13 4.76
N GLN A 116 -4.49 -5.82 4.64
CA GLN A 116 -4.31 -7.18 5.20
C GLN A 116 -3.17 -7.10 6.21
N ALA A 117 -3.45 -7.61 7.42
CA ALA A 117 -2.53 -7.59 8.54
C ALA A 117 -1.70 -8.88 8.51
N GLU A 118 -0.40 -8.74 8.29
CA GLU A 118 0.58 -9.77 8.64
C GLU A 118 1.19 -9.35 9.98
N GLU A 119 0.81 -10.05 11.03
CA GLU A 119 1.31 -9.85 12.39
C GLU A 119 2.54 -10.73 12.57
N SER A 120 3.73 -10.18 12.30
CA SER A 120 4.99 -10.82 12.68
C SER A 120 5.32 -10.47 14.13
N TYR A 121 5.12 -11.40 15.06
CA TYR A 121 5.87 -11.39 16.31
C TYR A 121 7.21 -12.11 16.11
N PRO A 122 8.29 -11.67 16.79
CA PRO A 122 9.63 -12.23 16.68
C PRO A 122 9.73 -13.67 17.18
#